data_AF-A0A8J9YH01-F1
#
_entry.id   AF-A0A8J9YH01-F1
#
_cell.length_a   1.000
_cell.length_b   1.000
_cell.length_c   1.000
_cell.angle_alpha   90.00
_cell.angle_beta   90.00
_cell.angle_gamma   90.00
#
_symmetry.space_group_name_H-M   'P 1'
#
loop_
_entity.id
_entity.type
_entity.pdbx_description
1 polymer ?
#
loop_
_entity_poly.entity_id
_entity_poly.type
_entity_poly.pdbx_seq_one_letter_code
_entity_poly.pdbx_strand_id
1 'polypeptide(L)'
;MVLVQPAERLYNKNTNWEMYKGIITKGIELINPLKTVEDIEEAIENLNKILHEAATSSTKVKEKLPLNNKYPKMIKDKILECRHQSMARN
;
A
#
# COMPACT_ATOMS: atom_id res chain seq x y z
N MET A 1 16.24 17.97 -9.06
CA MET A 1 16.06 16.51 -8.87
C MET A 1 14.68 16.32 -8.26
N VAL A 2 13.68 15.94 -9.06
CA VAL A 2 12.30 15.78 -8.58
C VAL A 2 12.18 14.38 -7.98
N LEU A 3 11.98 14.32 -6.66
CA LEU A 3 11.66 13.08 -5.95
C LEU A 3 10.19 12.75 -6.24
N VAL A 4 9.92 12.11 -7.37
CA VAL A 4 8.61 11.51 -7.61
C VAL A 4 8.49 10.31 -6.68
N GLN A 5 7.76 10.46 -5.57
CA GLN A 5 7.38 9.31 -4.77
C GLN A 5 6.51 8.43 -5.68
N PRO A 6 6.92 7.17 -5.97
CA PRO A 6 6.07 6.28 -6.74
C PRO A 6 4.78 6.10 -5.94
N ALA A 7 3.63 6.33 -6.59
CA ALA A 7 2.33 6.08 -5.97
C ALA A 7 2.33 4.67 -5.36
N GLU A 8 1.87 4.55 -4.11
CA GLU A 8 1.74 3.24 -3.46
C GLU A 8 0.73 2.42 -4.24
N ARG A 9 1.23 1.46 -5.02
CA ARG A 9 0.40 0.56 -5.81
C ARG A 9 0.01 -0.61 -4.95
N LEU A 10 -1.28 -0.91 -4.90
CA LEU A 10 -1.85 -2.08 -4.23
C LEU A 10 -1.39 -3.41 -4.85
N TYR A 11 -0.89 -3.38 -6.08
CA TYR A 11 -0.37 -4.54 -6.80
C TYR A 11 1.04 -4.29 -7.33
N ASN A 12 1.78 -5.36 -7.54
CA ASN A 12 3.09 -5.33 -8.18
C ASN A 12 3.24 -6.51 -9.16
N LYS A 13 4.36 -6.58 -9.87
CA LYS A 13 4.64 -7.65 -10.84
C LYS A 13 4.70 -9.07 -10.23
N ASN A 14 4.77 -9.17 -8.90
CA ASN A 14 4.78 -10.42 -8.16
C ASN A 14 3.41 -10.73 -7.51
N THR A 15 2.36 -9.96 -7.83
CA THR A 15 1.01 -10.25 -7.37
C THR A 15 0.53 -11.56 -7.99
N ASN A 16 0.13 -12.51 -7.16
CA ASN A 16 -0.50 -13.73 -7.63
C ASN A 16 -1.96 -13.46 -8.01
N TRP A 17 -2.22 -13.31 -9.32
CA TRP A 17 -3.54 -12.99 -9.82
C TRP A 17 -4.57 -14.11 -9.66
N GLU A 18 -4.14 -15.37 -9.61
CA GLU A 18 -5.06 -16.50 -9.35
C GLU A 18 -5.55 -16.46 -7.90
N MET A 19 -4.63 -16.23 -6.96
CA MET A 19 -4.97 -16.04 -5.55
C MET A 19 -5.86 -14.81 -5.35
N TYR A 20 -5.53 -13.70 -6.02
CA TYR A 20 -6.31 -12.46 -5.97
C TYR A 20 -7.76 -12.69 -6.41
N LYS A 21 -7.96 -13.35 -7.56
CA LYS A 21 -9.29 -13.72 -8.04
C LYS A 21 -9.99 -14.67 -7.07
N GLY A 22 -9.28 -15.66 -6.54
CA GLY A 22 -9.84 -16.61 -5.58
C GLY A 22 -10.36 -15.95 -4.31
N ILE A 23 -9.66 -14.94 -3.78
CA ILE A 23 -10.10 -14.18 -2.60
C ILE A 23 -11.34 -13.35 -2.94
N ILE A 24 -11.33 -12.64 -4.07
CA ILE A 24 -12.49 -11.84 -4.50
C ILE A 24 -13.73 -12.71 -4.70
N THR A 25 -13.60 -13.82 -5.44
CA THR A 25 -14.72 -14.72 -5.71
C THR A 25 -15.27 -15.37 -4.44
N LYS A 26 -14.43 -15.61 -3.43
CA LYS A 26 -14.89 -16.12 -2.13
C LYS A 26 -15.52 -15.04 -1.25
N GLY A 27 -15.00 -13.81 -1.29
CA GLY A 27 -15.45 -12.71 -0.44
C GLY A 27 -16.70 -12.02 -0.93
N ILE A 28 -16.99 -12.07 -2.23
CA ILE A 28 -18.22 -11.48 -2.80
C ILE A 28 -19.41 -12.38 -2.45
N GLU A 29 -20.16 -11.98 -1.43
CA GLU A 29 -21.48 -12.54 -1.13
C GLU A 29 -22.56 -11.71 -1.83
N LEU A 30 -23.07 -12.20 -2.96
CA LEU A 30 -24.15 -11.58 -3.75
C LEU A 30 -25.55 -11.70 -3.10
N ILE A 31 -25.61 -12.00 -1.80
CA ILE A 31 -26.83 -12.44 -1.12
C ILE A 31 -27.69 -11.24 -0.71
N ASN A 32 -27.09 -10.08 -0.46
CA ASN A 32 -27.82 -8.90 0.01
C ASN A 32 -28.51 -8.17 -1.16
N PRO A 33 -29.85 -8.09 -1.16
CA PRO A 33 -30.56 -7.30 -2.14
C PRO A 33 -30.31 -5.81 -1.86
N LEU A 34 -29.69 -5.11 -2.80
CA LEU A 34 -29.38 -3.67 -2.73
C LEU A 34 -30.66 -2.85 -2.93
N LYS A 35 -31.50 -2.73 -1.88
CA LYS A 35 -32.83 -2.11 -1.96
C LYS A 35 -32.83 -0.66 -1.50
N THR A 36 -31.97 -0.32 -0.55
CA THR A 36 -31.84 1.01 0.02
C THR A 36 -30.52 1.66 -0.39
N VAL A 37 -30.39 2.98 -0.17
CA VAL A 37 -29.14 3.70 -0.46
C VAL A 37 -28.04 3.25 0.50
N GLU A 38 -28.42 3.01 1.75
CA GLU A 38 -27.56 2.49 2.80
C GLU A 38 -26.99 1.11 2.44
N ASP A 39 -27.81 0.21 1.88
CA ASP A 39 -27.34 -1.10 1.41
C ASP A 39 -26.29 -0.97 0.29
N ILE A 40 -26.43 0.03 -0.58
CA ILE A 40 -25.48 0.29 -1.67
C ILE A 40 -24.15 0.79 -1.11
N GLU A 41 -24.19 1.75 -0.18
CA GLU A 41 -22.99 2.27 0.47
C GLU A 41 -22.24 1.17 1.24
N GLU A 42 -22.97 0.33 1.99
CA GLU A 42 -22.40 -0.80 2.71
C GLU A 42 -21.77 -1.83 1.76
N ALA A 43 -22.45 -2.15 0.65
CA ALA A 43 -21.91 -3.07 -0.35
C ALA A 43 -20.64 -2.54 -1.04
N ILE A 44 -20.58 -1.23 -1.32
CA ILE A 44 -19.38 -0.59 -1.86
C ILE A 44 -18.24 -0.66 -0.86
N GLU A 45 -18.49 -0.33 0.40
CA GLU A 45 -17.48 -0.38 1.45
C GLU A 45 -16.97 -1.81 1.67
N ASN A 46 -17.87 -2.80 1.66
CA ASN A 46 -17.50 -4.20 1.79
C ASN A 46 -16.67 -4.69 0.60
N LEU A 47 -17.04 -4.30 -0.63
CA LEU A 47 -16.25 -4.59 -1.83
C LEU A 47 -14.85 -3.98 -1.74
N ASN A 48 -14.73 -2.74 -1.29
CA ASN A 48 -13.44 -2.09 -1.12
C ASN A 48 -12.55 -2.86 -0.13
N LYS A 49 -13.11 -3.30 1.00
CA LYS A 49 -12.39 -4.12 1.98
C LYS A 49 -11.88 -5.42 1.36
N ILE A 50 -12.73 -6.14 0.63
CA ILE A 50 -12.35 -7.39 -0.05
C ILE A 50 -11.22 -7.14 -1.06
N LEU A 51 -11.30 -6.07 -1.84
CA LEU A 51 -10.26 -5.72 -2.82
C LEU A 51 -8.93 -5.40 -2.16
N HIS A 52 -8.95 -4.65 -1.05
CA HIS A 52 -7.75 -4.33 -0.27
C HIS A 52 -7.14 -5.58 0.39
N GLU A 53 -7.97 -6.47 0.94
CA GLU A 53 -7.53 -7.73 1.52
C GLU A 53 -6.92 -8.66 0.47
N ALA A 54 -7.59 -8.81 -0.67
CA ALA A 54 -7.09 -9.60 -1.80
C ALA A 54 -5.75 -9.07 -2.29
N ALA A 55 -5.62 -7.74 -2.42
CA ALA A 55 -4.38 -7.10 -2.84
C ALA A 55 -3.25 -7.34 -1.86
N THR A 56 -3.49 -7.16 -0.56
CA THR A 56 -2.50 -7.35 0.51
C THR A 56 -2.05 -8.80 0.61
N SER A 57 -2.99 -9.74 0.52
CA SER A 57 -2.72 -11.18 0.65
C SER A 57 -2.00 -11.76 -0.58
N SER A 58 -2.34 -11.25 -1.77
CA SER A 58 -1.82 -11.77 -3.04
C SER A 58 -0.54 -11.09 -3.50
N THR A 59 -0.23 -9.92 -2.93
CA THR A 59 0.95 -9.12 -3.28
C THR A 59 1.99 -9.25 -2.19
N LYS A 60 3.12 -9.91 -2.49
CA LYS A 60 4.26 -9.92 -1.58
C LYS A 60 4.73 -8.47 -1.37
N VAL A 61 4.65 -8.00 -0.13
CA VAL A 61 5.26 -6.74 0.27
C VAL A 61 6.75 -6.88 0.01
N LYS A 62 7.30 -6.00 -0.84
CA LYS A 62 8.76 -5.90 -0.90
C LYS A 62 9.19 -5.43 0.48
N GLU A 63 9.84 -6.32 1.23
CA GLU A 63 10.58 -5.90 2.41
C GLU A 63 11.43 -4.72 1.98
N LYS A 64 11.29 -3.58 2.67
CA LYS A 64 12.22 -2.47 2.51
C LYS A 64 13.56 -3.05 2.93
N LEU A 65 14.35 -3.51 1.95
CA LEU A 65 15.73 -3.88 2.19
C LEU A 65 16.32 -2.73 2.99
N PRO A 66 16.91 -2.98 4.17
CA PRO A 66 17.61 -1.92 4.86
C PRO A 66 18.56 -1.31 3.82
N LEU A 67 18.51 0.02 3.67
CA LEU A 67 19.44 0.75 2.84
C LEU A 67 20.84 0.53 3.42
N ASN A 68 21.45 -0.63 3.15
CA ASN A 68 22.83 -0.95 3.44
C ASN A 68 23.72 -0.27 2.38
N ASN A 69 23.38 0.97 2.04
CA ASN A 69 24.30 1.82 1.33
C ASN A 69 25.34 2.23 2.37
N LYS A 70 26.55 1.68 2.25
CA LYS A 70 27.76 2.27 2.83
C LYS A 70 27.99 3.64 2.17
N TYR A 71 27.19 4.63 2.55
CA TYR A 71 27.41 5.99 2.11
C TYR A 71 28.75 6.48 2.68
N PRO A 72 29.61 7.12 1.87
CA PRO A 72 30.77 7.83 2.37
C PRO A 72 30.38 8.78 3.50
N LYS A 73 31.24 8.92 4.50
CA LYS A 73 30.98 9.66 5.75
C LYS A 73 30.37 11.06 5.48
N MET A 74 30.89 11.77 4.48
CA MET A 74 30.42 13.09 4.08
C MET A 74 28.92 13.16 3.75
N ILE A 75 28.34 12.12 3.16
CA ILE A 75 26.90 12.10 2.83
C ILE A 75 26.06 11.85 4.09
N LYS A 76 26.54 10.99 5.00
CA LYS A 76 25.87 10.74 6.29
C LYS A 76 25.84 12.01 7.14
N ASP A 77 26.97 12.72 7.20
CA ASP A 77 27.11 13.95 7.99
C ASP A 77 26.15 15.04 7.47
N LYS A 78 26.07 15.24 6.14
CA LYS A 78 25.11 16.18 5.53
C LYS A 78 23.64 15.84 5.81
N ILE A 79 23.27 14.55 5.75
CA ILE A 79 21.88 14.13 6.02
C ILE A 79 21.52 14.38 7.49
N LEU A 80 22.43 14.10 8.42
CA LEU A 80 22.22 14.36 9.85
C LEU A 80 22.11 15.85 10.14
N GLU A 81 22.97 16.66 9.52
CA GLU A 81 22.95 18.12 9.67
C GLU A 81 21.61 18.71 9.18
N CYS A 82 21.12 18.29 8.01
CA CYS A 82 19.80 18.71 7.51
C CYS A 82 18.66 18.28 8.43
N ARG A 83 18.72 17.08 9.04
CA ARG A 83 17.69 16.61 9.98
C ARG A 83 17.68 17.42 11.27
N HIS A 84 18.84 17.74 11.84
CA HIS A 84 18.90 18.61 13.03
C HIS A 84 18.38 20.02 12.75
N GLN A 85 18.71 20.61 11.60
CA GLN A 85 18.20 21.92 11.20
C GLN A 85 16.67 21.93 11.00
N SER A 86 16.08 20.82 10.54
CA SER A 86 14.62 20.71 10.41
C SER A 86 13.89 20.58 11.74
N MET A 87 14.51 19.97 12.77
CA MET A 87 13.90 19.83 14.10
C MET A 87 14.02 21.10 14.94
N ALA A 88 15.06 21.92 14.70
CA ALA A 88 15.26 23.19 15.40
C ALA A 88 14.42 24.36 14.85
N ARG A 89 13.65 24.13 13.78
CA ARG A 89 12.80 25.14 13.12
C ARG A 89 11.30 25.00 13.44
N ASN A 90 10.94 24.13 14.39
CA ASN A 90 9.58 24.01 14.95
C ASN A 90 9.53 24.54 16.37
#